data_AF-A0A535J5E6-F1
#
_entry.id   AF-A0A535J5E6-F1
#
_cell.length_a   1.000
_cell.length_b   1.000
_cell.length_c   1.000
_cell.angle_alpha   90.00
_cell.angle_beta   90.00
_cell.angle_gamma   90.00
#
_symmetry.space_group_name_H-M   'P 1'
#
loop_
_entity.id
_entity.type
_entity.pdbx_description
1 polymer ?
#
loop_
_entity_poly.entity_id
_entity_poly.type
_entity_poly.pdbx_seq_one_letter_code
_entity_poly.pdbx_strand_id
1 'polypeptide(L)' 'GFTGAAPPDRAEQLYERFAKALAARGPRVVTGRFGAEMEVELVNDGPFTIWLDTADRP' A
#
# COMPACT_ATOMS: atom_id res chain seq x y z
N GLY A 1 -14.28 13.32 -3.53
CA GLY A 1 -14.90 12.02 -3.19
C GLY A 1 -14.00 10.89 -3.66
N PHE A 2 -14.30 9.65 -3.29
CA PHE A 2 -13.44 8.48 -3.58
C PHE A 2 -13.78 7.78 -4.89
N THR A 3 -14.22 8.52 -5.92
CA THR A 3 -14.73 7.95 -7.18
C THR A 3 -13.69 7.15 -7.95
N GLY A 4 -12.39 7.44 -7.78
CA GLY A 4 -11.29 6.70 -8.38
C GLY A 4 -10.84 5.46 -7.57
N ALA A 5 -11.36 5.25 -6.36
CA ALA A 5 -11.00 4.09 -5.55
C ALA A 5 -11.71 2.83 -6.06
N ALA A 6 -11.02 1.70 -6.04
CA ALA A 6 -11.64 0.41 -6.33
C ALA A 6 -12.66 0.03 -5.24
N PRO A 7 -13.72 -0.75 -5.59
CA PRO A 7 -14.61 -1.33 -4.59
C PRO A 7 -13.86 -2.18 -3.56
N PRO A 8 -14.34 -2.29 -2.30
CA PRO A 8 -13.63 -2.95 -1.20
C PRO A 8 -13.08 -4.33 -1.54
N ASP A 9 -13.92 -5.23 -2.06
CA ASP A 9 -13.53 -6.60 -2.41
C ASP A 9 -12.37 -6.64 -3.42
N ARG A 10 -12.43 -5.74 -4.42
CA ARG A 10 -11.36 -5.64 -5.43
C ARG A 10 -10.11 -5.00 -4.84
N ALA A 11 -10.26 -3.99 -3.99
CA ALA A 11 -9.16 -3.32 -3.34
C ALA A 11 -8.38 -4.25 -2.40
N GLU A 12 -9.07 -5.09 -1.61
CA GLU A 12 -8.44 -6.09 -0.74
C GLU A 12 -7.63 -7.12 -1.53
N GLN A 13 -8.20 -7.66 -2.61
CA GLN A 13 -7.50 -8.60 -3.49
C GLN A 13 -6.24 -7.97 -4.11
N LEU A 14 -6.33 -6.71 -4.55
CA LEU A 14 -5.20 -5.98 -5.11
C LEU A 14 -4.12 -5.71 -4.06
N TYR A 15 -4.52 -5.29 -2.86
CA TYR A 15 -3.66 -5.05 -1.70
C TYR A 15 -2.86 -6.30 -1.33
N GLU A 16 -3.54 -7.43 -1.14
CA GLU A 16 -2.89 -8.70 -0.81
C GLU A 16 -1.94 -9.16 -1.90
N ARG A 17 -2.36 -9.07 -3.17
CA ARG A 17 -1.53 -9.45 -4.32
C ARG A 17 -0.26 -8.60 -4.37
N PHE A 18 -0.38 -7.30 -4.14
CA PHE A 18 0.76 -6.40 -4.13
C PHE A 18 1.73 -6.72 -3.00
N ALA A 19 1.25 -6.91 -1.78
CA ALA A 19 2.09 -7.28 -0.65
C ALA A 19 2.84 -8.61 -0.88
N LYS A 20 2.12 -9.63 -1.39
CA LYS A 20 2.70 -10.93 -1.76
C LYS A 20 3.77 -10.80 -2.86
N ALA A 21 3.48 -10.01 -3.90
CA ALA A 21 4.42 -9.77 -4.99
C ALA A 21 5.67 -9.01 -4.54
N LEU A 22 5.54 -8.05 -3.61
CA LEU A 22 6.69 -7.36 -3.01
C LEU A 22 7.53 -8.32 -2.17
N ALA A 23 6.92 -9.11 -1.31
CA ALA A 23 7.63 -10.07 -0.46
C ALA A 23 8.44 -11.07 -1.29
N ALA A 24 7.90 -11.53 -2.43
CA ALA A 24 8.58 -12.42 -3.35
C ALA A 24 9.85 -11.80 -4.01
N ARG A 25 10.01 -10.47 -3.97
CA ARG A 25 11.18 -9.77 -4.53
C ARG A 25 12.34 -9.62 -3.53
N GLY A 26 12.20 -10.16 -2.32
CA GLY A 26 13.26 -10.19 -1.29
C GLY A 26 13.15 -9.21 -0.11
N PRO A 27 12.47 -8.05 -0.16
CA PRO A 27 12.37 -7.20 1.03
C PRO A 27 11.48 -7.86 2.10
N ARG A 28 11.78 -7.58 3.38
CA ARG A 28 10.86 -7.90 4.47
C ARG A 28 9.61 -7.03 4.32
N VAL A 29 8.46 -7.67 4.11
CA VAL A 29 7.16 -7.01 4.03
C VAL A 29 6.37 -7.33 5.28
N VAL A 30 5.91 -6.30 5.97
CA VAL A 30 4.97 -6.38 7.11
C VAL A 30 3.73 -5.58 6.72
N THR A 31 2.56 -6.11 7.03
CA THR A 31 1.26 -5.54 6.65
C THR A 31 0.40 -5.26 7.87
N GLY A 32 -0.53 -4.31 7.74
CA GLY A 32 -1.65 -4.14 8.66
C GLY A 32 -2.80 -5.09 8.32
N ARG A 33 -4.05 -4.65 8.60
CA ARG A 33 -5.28 -5.38 8.26
C ARG A 33 -6.16 -4.48 7.37
N PHE A 34 -6.58 -5.00 6.22
CA PHE A 34 -7.43 -4.25 5.29
C PHE A 34 -8.80 -3.95 5.93
N GLY A 35 -9.29 -2.72 5.76
CA GLY A 35 -10.59 -2.29 6.29
C GLY A 35 -10.66 -2.11 7.82
N ALA A 36 -9.57 -2.35 8.55
CA ALA A 36 -9.52 -2.13 10.00
C ALA A 36 -9.17 -0.68 10.33
N GLU A 37 -9.69 -0.21 11.46
CA GLU A 37 -9.16 0.97 12.13
C GLU A 37 -7.77 0.63 12.69
N MET A 38 -6.78 1.49 12.40
CA MET A 38 -5.37 1.22 12.73
C MET A 38 -4.68 2.48 13.23
N GLU A 39 -3.86 2.32 14.27
CA GLU A 39 -2.88 3.29 14.72
C GLU A 39 -1.50 2.87 14.20
N VAL A 40 -0.89 3.69 13.35
CA VAL A 40 0.41 3.39 12.72
C VAL A 40 1.46 4.35 13.25
N GLU A 41 2.40 3.82 14.04
CA GLU A 41 3.58 4.57 14.48
C GLU A 41 4.68 4.51 13.42
N LEU A 42 5.31 5.65 13.14
CA LEU A 42 6.41 5.78 12.18
C LEU A 42 7.39 6.85 12.65
N VAL A 43 8.68 6.50 12.71
CA VAL A 43 9.79 7.47 12.83
C VAL A 43 10.38 7.68 11.44
N ASN A 44 10.21 8.88 10.90
CA ASN A 44 10.76 9.25 9.58
C ASN A 44 12.16 9.88 9.75
N ASP A 45 13.20 9.04 9.75
CA ASP A 45 14.59 9.47 9.88
C ASP A 45 15.11 10.03 8.54
N GLY A 46 15.24 11.36 8.43
CA GLY A 46 15.45 12.08 7.17
C GLY A 46 14.93 13.52 7.24
N PRO A 47 13.62 13.81 7.11
CA PRO A 47 12.54 13.03 6.52
C PRO A 47 12.49 13.18 4.99
N PHE A 48 12.23 12.08 4.28
CA PHE A 48 12.12 12.07 2.81
C PHE A 48 10.87 11.31 2.39
N THR A 49 10.00 11.97 1.60
CA THR A 49 8.72 11.42 1.16
C THR A 49 8.66 11.41 -0.36
N ILE A 50 8.35 10.26 -0.95
CA ILE A 50 8.19 10.09 -2.40
C ILE A 50 6.73 9.80 -2.70
N TRP A 51 6.17 10.48 -3.72
CA TRP A 51 4.87 10.18 -4.28
C TRP A 51 5.03 9.39 -5.58
N LEU A 52 4.27 8.30 -5.75
CA LEU A 52 4.32 7.45 -6.93
C LEU A 52 2.90 7.12 -7.40
N ASP A 53 2.63 7.32 -8.69
CA ASP A 53 1.42 6.84 -9.35
C ASP A 53 1.82 6.02 -10.59
N THR A 54 1.16 4.87 -10.79
CA THR A 54 1.36 4.07 -11.99
C THR A 54 0.81 4.73 -13.26
N ALA A 55 -0.14 5.66 -13.13
CA ALA A 55 -0.66 6.44 -14.25
C ALA A 55 0.37 7.44 -14.80
N ASP A 56 1.36 7.82 -13.98
CA ASP A 56 2.46 8.72 -14.38
C ASP A 56 3.63 7.96 -15.03
N ARG A 57 3.51 6.64 -15.23
CA ARG A 57 4.51 5.89 -16.00
C ARG A 57 4.42 6.27 -17.48
N PRO A 58 5.56 6.55 -18.15
CA PRO A 58 5.59 6.80 -19.59
C PRO A 58 5.17 5.57 -20.42
#